data_AF-A0AB35HQ73-F1
#
_entry.id   AF-A0AB35HQ73-F1
#
_cell.length_a   1.000
_cell.length_b   1.000
_cell.length_c   1.000
_cell.angle_alpha   90.00
_cell.angle_beta   90.00
_cell.angle_gamma   90.00
#
_symmetry.space_group_name_H-M   'P 1'
#
loop_
_entity.id
_entity.type
_entity.pdbx_description
1 polymer ?
#
loop_
_entity_poly.entity_id
_entity_poly.type
_entity_poly.pdbx_seq_one_letter_code
_entity_poly.pdbx_strand_id
1 'polypeptide(L)'
;MPIRKKGDVEIKTSPKGAQVKQTGYTFYSYDKNSAALYFNFREENGEPTDLANATIRLVFVLNDEKITPKTDDIEIWLAVPGTARYIIPESMLGREGKVTGYVYLEFSDGSHTDEGRFTFEIKQSMITDMLPEAGEQYVKDFEDIKAEVQEAADGAKETINQKVTEISDTSDSAISKVNQVADDTIKTASEAKSDVQSKADEASYSIDEAVKSTESARDEAIETMTELDYSNRNLLTGTSSEWEEFSFSGFTSGFMTYSLDQLGLKVGDTLTYAAEIDNTKDESNLLPLSILANFYGEEGKLISRIKGNQIKSNEKGMSIGTREIPEGTIKIQAYKVRKTETNDRKKAAARKHKLQKGNYATYWTPNPSEIVTQDQYNKLVNAITNLGGSV
;
A
#
# COMPACT_ATOMS: atom_id res chain seq x y z
N MET A 1 -77.34 -5.97 46.06
CA MET A 1 -78.33 -4.91 46.31
C MET A 1 -79.72 -5.53 46.37
N PRO A 2 -80.71 -4.98 47.09
CA PRO A 2 -82.03 -5.59 47.18
C PRO A 2 -82.78 -5.45 45.84
N ILE A 3 -83.18 -6.56 45.24
CA ILE A 3 -84.09 -6.56 44.09
C ILE A 3 -85.46 -6.03 44.55
N ARG A 4 -85.97 -5.01 43.86
CA ARG A 4 -87.24 -4.32 44.18
C ARG A 4 -88.36 -4.63 43.20
N LYS A 5 -88.02 -4.96 41.94
CA LYS A 5 -88.97 -5.41 40.92
C LYS A 5 -88.64 -6.84 40.52
N LYS A 6 -89.59 -7.75 40.77
CA LYS A 6 -89.43 -9.19 40.52
C LYS A 6 -90.43 -9.64 39.47
N GLY A 7 -89.96 -10.35 38.45
CA GLY A 7 -90.81 -11.07 37.51
C GLY A 7 -90.66 -12.57 37.71
N ASP A 8 -91.68 -13.23 38.23
CA ASP A 8 -91.68 -14.67 38.49
C ASP A 8 -92.12 -15.47 37.26
N VAL A 9 -91.18 -16.21 36.67
CA VAL A 9 -91.39 -17.00 35.46
C VAL A 9 -91.36 -18.48 35.84
N GLU A 10 -92.55 -19.06 36.02
CA GLU A 10 -92.67 -20.53 36.09
C GLU A 10 -92.36 -21.15 34.72
N ILE A 11 -91.47 -22.14 34.73
CA ILE A 11 -91.00 -22.95 33.61
C ILE A 11 -91.38 -24.40 33.90
N LYS A 12 -92.13 -25.05 33.00
CA LYS A 12 -92.56 -26.44 33.16
C LYS A 12 -91.87 -27.33 32.13
N THR A 13 -91.13 -28.33 32.59
CA THR A 13 -90.57 -29.36 31.71
C THR A 13 -91.74 -30.19 31.15
N SER A 14 -91.89 -30.25 29.82
CA SER A 14 -92.97 -31.04 29.22
C SER A 14 -92.67 -31.47 27.77
N PRO A 15 -92.94 -32.75 27.42
CA PRO A 15 -92.82 -33.22 26.03
C PRO A 15 -93.92 -32.67 25.10
N LYS A 16 -94.94 -31.99 25.64
CA LYS A 16 -96.06 -31.42 24.87
C LYS A 16 -95.71 -30.07 24.21
N GLY A 17 -94.49 -29.60 24.40
CA GLY A 17 -94.01 -28.29 23.96
C GLY A 17 -94.49 -27.16 24.86
N ALA A 18 -93.60 -26.24 25.18
CA ALA A 18 -93.95 -25.05 25.96
C ALA A 18 -94.68 -24.01 25.10
N GLN A 19 -95.88 -23.61 25.52
CA GLN A 19 -96.56 -22.44 24.96
C GLN A 19 -95.85 -21.16 25.42
N VAL A 20 -95.81 -20.13 24.56
CA VAL A 20 -95.22 -18.83 24.94
C VAL A 20 -96.00 -18.23 26.10
N LYS A 21 -95.35 -18.09 27.26
CA LYS A 21 -95.96 -17.47 28.44
C LYS A 21 -95.87 -15.94 28.34
N GLN A 22 -96.99 -15.30 28.04
CA GLN A 22 -97.09 -13.84 28.17
C GLN A 22 -97.12 -13.47 29.64
N THR A 23 -96.02 -12.92 30.16
CA THR A 23 -95.89 -12.67 31.60
C THR A 23 -96.59 -11.39 32.06
N GLY A 24 -96.78 -10.43 31.16
CA GLY A 24 -97.30 -9.10 31.48
C GLY A 24 -96.34 -8.21 32.27
N TYR A 25 -95.10 -8.64 32.51
CA TYR A 25 -94.10 -7.84 33.23
C TYR A 25 -93.62 -6.66 32.38
N THR A 26 -93.47 -5.50 33.02
CA THR A 26 -92.87 -4.29 32.43
C THR A 26 -91.75 -3.80 33.33
N PHE A 27 -90.55 -3.66 32.78
CA PHE A 27 -89.40 -3.03 33.41
C PHE A 27 -89.11 -1.68 32.75
N TYR A 28 -88.44 -0.79 33.47
CA TYR A 28 -88.12 0.54 32.97
C TYR A 28 -86.62 0.78 32.90
N SER A 29 -86.19 1.65 31.98
CA SER A 29 -84.78 2.02 31.81
C SER A 29 -84.08 2.53 33.09
N TYR A 30 -84.87 2.99 34.07
CA TYR A 30 -84.38 3.47 35.37
C TYR A 30 -84.22 2.37 36.43
N ASP A 31 -84.67 1.14 36.17
CA ASP A 31 -84.67 0.04 37.17
C ASP A 31 -83.28 -0.60 37.38
N LYS A 32 -82.22 0.19 37.24
CA LYS A 32 -80.81 -0.21 37.35
C LYS A 32 -80.54 -0.98 38.64
N ASN A 33 -79.96 -2.18 38.53
CA ASN A 33 -79.62 -3.07 39.65
C ASN A 33 -80.78 -3.41 40.61
N SER A 34 -82.03 -3.22 40.18
CA SER A 34 -83.22 -3.41 41.03
C SER A 34 -84.33 -4.27 40.40
N ALA A 35 -84.21 -4.59 39.11
CA ALA A 35 -85.09 -5.48 38.36
C ALA A 35 -84.45 -6.85 38.09
N ALA A 36 -85.17 -7.93 38.38
CA ALA A 36 -84.71 -9.29 38.07
C ALA A 36 -85.88 -10.23 37.72
N LEU A 37 -85.58 -11.23 36.90
CA LEU A 37 -86.44 -12.37 36.62
C LEU A 37 -86.08 -13.53 37.55
N TYR A 38 -87.09 -14.20 38.10
CA TYR A 38 -86.95 -15.40 38.90
C TYR A 38 -87.59 -16.56 38.16
N PHE A 39 -86.77 -17.52 37.74
CA PHE A 39 -87.22 -18.71 37.03
C PHE A 39 -87.49 -19.81 38.04
N ASN A 40 -88.72 -20.34 38.04
CA ASN A 40 -89.13 -21.46 38.88
C ASN A 40 -89.37 -22.67 38.00
N PHE A 41 -88.42 -23.61 38.00
CA PHE A 41 -88.46 -24.84 37.22
C PHE A 41 -89.29 -25.90 37.94
N ARG A 42 -90.20 -26.52 37.19
CA ARG A 42 -91.16 -27.51 37.67
C ARG A 42 -91.22 -28.68 36.69
N GLU A 43 -91.30 -29.89 37.23
CA GLU A 43 -91.60 -31.11 36.47
C GLU A 43 -93.06 -31.10 35.96
N GLU A 44 -93.41 -32.01 35.03
CA GLU A 44 -94.78 -32.12 34.51
C GLU A 44 -95.82 -32.37 35.63
N ASN A 45 -95.43 -33.07 36.70
CA ASN A 45 -96.27 -33.33 37.87
C ASN A 45 -96.38 -32.12 38.84
N GLY A 46 -95.65 -31.04 38.59
CA GLY A 46 -95.64 -29.82 39.40
C GLY A 46 -94.60 -29.81 40.54
N GLU A 47 -93.81 -30.87 40.71
CA GLU A 47 -92.72 -30.90 41.68
C GLU A 47 -91.55 -30.00 41.23
N PRO A 48 -90.74 -29.46 42.16
CA PRO A 48 -89.54 -28.71 41.82
C PRO A 48 -88.52 -29.53 41.02
N THR A 49 -87.96 -28.94 39.97
CA THR A 49 -86.81 -29.50 39.25
C THR A 49 -85.52 -29.19 40.02
N ASP A 50 -84.73 -30.21 40.37
CA ASP A 50 -83.43 -30.01 41.02
C ASP A 50 -82.40 -29.48 40.01
N LEU A 51 -81.88 -28.28 40.27
CA LEU A 51 -80.92 -27.60 39.41
C LEU A 51 -79.45 -27.89 39.78
N ALA A 52 -79.16 -28.74 40.77
CA ALA A 52 -77.79 -28.94 41.28
C ALA A 52 -76.78 -29.39 40.20
N ASN A 53 -77.24 -30.11 39.17
CA ASN A 53 -76.41 -30.60 38.07
C ASN A 53 -76.82 -30.03 36.69
N ALA A 54 -77.52 -28.89 36.70
CA ALA A 54 -78.02 -28.22 35.51
C ALA A 54 -77.37 -26.84 35.33
N THR A 55 -77.09 -26.49 34.08
CA THR A 55 -76.66 -25.16 33.65
C THR A 55 -77.80 -24.50 32.89
N ILE A 56 -78.19 -23.30 33.30
CA ILE A 56 -79.26 -22.55 32.66
C ILE A 56 -78.68 -21.70 31.53
N ARG A 57 -79.32 -21.73 30.37
CA ARG A 57 -79.06 -20.81 29.26
C ARG A 57 -80.29 -19.96 28.99
N LEU A 58 -80.07 -18.66 28.84
CA LEU A 58 -81.10 -17.72 28.41
C LEU A 58 -80.74 -17.16 27.04
N VAL A 59 -81.75 -16.94 26.21
CA VAL A 59 -81.63 -16.13 25.00
C VAL A 59 -82.77 -15.13 25.01
N PHE A 60 -82.46 -13.87 24.80
CA PHE A 60 -83.44 -12.81 24.64
C PHE A 60 -83.42 -12.28 23.22
N VAL A 61 -84.59 -11.94 22.70
CA VAL A 61 -84.75 -11.24 21.42
C VAL A 61 -85.46 -9.93 21.71
N LEU A 62 -84.81 -8.82 21.35
CA LEU A 62 -85.31 -7.45 21.52
C LEU A 62 -84.96 -6.65 20.26
N ASN A 63 -85.98 -6.09 19.58
CA ASN A 63 -85.82 -5.33 18.34
C ASN A 63 -85.01 -6.11 17.28
N ASP A 64 -85.40 -7.36 17.04
CA ASP A 64 -84.76 -8.33 16.13
C ASP A 64 -83.29 -8.69 16.44
N GLU A 65 -82.73 -8.19 17.54
CA GLU A 65 -81.39 -8.53 17.98
C GLU A 65 -81.41 -9.61 19.07
N LYS A 66 -80.51 -10.59 18.92
CA LYS A 66 -80.31 -11.67 19.88
C LYS A 66 -79.32 -11.23 20.97
N ILE A 67 -79.76 -11.26 22.22
CA ILE A 67 -78.95 -11.02 23.41
C ILE A 67 -78.81 -12.36 24.14
N THR A 68 -77.58 -12.82 24.33
CA THR A 68 -77.29 -14.08 25.05
C THR A 68 -76.50 -13.73 26.31
N PRO A 69 -77.14 -13.73 27.49
CA PRO A 69 -76.43 -13.55 28.75
C PRO A 69 -75.35 -14.61 28.93
N LYS A 70 -74.27 -14.25 29.64
CA LYS A 70 -73.27 -15.24 30.05
C LYS A 70 -73.86 -16.12 31.14
N THR A 71 -73.35 -17.35 31.28
CA THR A 71 -73.76 -18.27 32.35
C THR A 71 -73.67 -17.60 33.73
N ASP A 72 -72.58 -16.86 33.98
CA ASP A 72 -72.30 -16.21 35.25
C ASP A 72 -73.27 -15.04 35.57
N ASP A 73 -74.03 -14.57 34.58
CA ASP A 73 -75.08 -13.56 34.78
C ASP A 73 -76.37 -14.20 35.36
N ILE A 74 -76.46 -15.53 35.38
CA ILE A 74 -77.61 -16.31 35.88
C ILE A 74 -77.20 -17.02 37.17
N GLU A 75 -77.89 -16.70 38.25
CA GLU A 75 -77.60 -17.24 39.58
C GLU A 75 -78.62 -18.32 39.94
N ILE A 76 -78.17 -19.55 40.21
CA ILE A 76 -79.04 -20.56 40.84
C ILE A 76 -79.25 -20.13 42.29
N TRP A 77 -80.43 -19.56 42.55
CA TRP A 77 -80.78 -18.96 43.83
C TRP A 77 -81.10 -20.04 44.88
N LEU A 78 -81.85 -21.07 44.48
CA LEU A 78 -82.17 -22.23 45.31
C LEU A 78 -82.22 -23.48 44.41
N ALA A 79 -81.19 -24.33 44.49
CA ALA A 79 -81.05 -25.48 43.59
C ALA A 79 -82.19 -26.52 43.74
N VAL A 80 -82.43 -27.00 44.97
CA VAL A 80 -83.46 -28.04 45.24
C VAL A 80 -84.89 -27.56 44.99
N PRO A 81 -85.28 -26.32 45.37
CA PRO A 81 -86.58 -25.74 44.99
C PRO A 81 -86.72 -25.35 43.51
N GLY A 82 -85.65 -25.50 42.72
CA GLY A 82 -85.66 -25.21 41.28
C GLY A 82 -85.77 -23.72 40.94
N THR A 83 -85.12 -22.84 41.71
CA THR A 83 -85.20 -21.38 41.49
C THR A 83 -83.87 -20.79 41.02
N ALA A 84 -83.91 -20.05 39.91
CA ALA A 84 -82.80 -19.25 39.43
C ALA A 84 -83.18 -17.78 39.25
N ARG A 85 -82.18 -16.90 39.27
CA ARG A 85 -82.33 -15.45 39.21
C ARG A 85 -81.48 -14.87 38.10
N TYR A 86 -82.06 -13.98 37.30
CA TYR A 86 -81.34 -13.17 36.31
C TYR A 86 -81.62 -11.68 36.56
N ILE A 87 -80.58 -10.91 36.87
CA ILE A 87 -80.68 -9.45 37.02
C ILE A 87 -80.62 -8.83 35.63
N ILE A 88 -81.61 -7.99 35.28
CA ILE A 88 -81.65 -7.39 33.95
C ILE A 88 -80.58 -6.30 33.85
N PRO A 89 -79.60 -6.40 32.92
CA PRO A 89 -78.48 -5.48 32.85
C PRO A 89 -78.89 -4.11 32.30
N GLU A 90 -78.15 -3.06 32.68
CA GLU A 90 -78.45 -1.68 32.25
C GLU A 90 -78.43 -1.52 30.73
N SER A 91 -77.54 -2.23 30.04
CA SER A 91 -77.47 -2.24 28.57
C SER A 91 -78.74 -2.79 27.90
N MET A 92 -79.48 -3.67 28.59
CA MET A 92 -80.77 -4.18 28.12
C MET A 92 -81.92 -3.27 28.54
N LEU A 93 -81.91 -2.75 29.77
CA LEU A 93 -82.90 -1.78 30.24
C LEU A 93 -82.90 -0.46 29.43
N GLY A 94 -81.75 -0.08 28.85
CA GLY A 94 -81.63 1.10 27.98
C GLY A 94 -82.31 0.98 26.62
N ARG A 95 -82.93 -0.16 26.29
CA ARG A 95 -83.57 -0.41 25.00
C ARG A 95 -85.04 -0.69 25.18
N GLU A 96 -85.89 0.22 24.72
CA GLU A 96 -87.34 0.05 24.72
C GLU A 96 -87.77 -1.03 23.72
N GLY A 97 -88.76 -1.83 24.12
CA GLY A 97 -89.41 -2.81 23.25
C GLY A 97 -89.92 -4.05 23.98
N LYS A 98 -90.59 -4.91 23.21
CA LYS A 98 -91.02 -6.23 23.67
C LYS A 98 -89.85 -7.20 23.62
N VAL A 99 -89.58 -7.86 24.73
CA VAL A 99 -88.56 -8.89 24.85
C VAL A 99 -89.21 -10.27 24.79
N THR A 100 -88.66 -11.15 23.95
CA THR A 100 -88.99 -12.59 23.98
C THR A 100 -87.80 -13.35 24.55
N GLY A 101 -88.00 -14.02 25.69
CA GLY A 101 -87.01 -14.87 26.35
C GLY A 101 -87.22 -16.35 26.04
N TYR A 102 -86.12 -17.07 25.88
CA TYR A 102 -86.03 -18.52 25.68
C TYR A 102 -85.16 -19.11 26.78
N VAL A 103 -85.58 -20.24 27.34
CA VAL A 103 -84.92 -20.90 28.48
C VAL A 103 -84.51 -22.30 28.07
N TYR A 104 -83.26 -22.66 28.33
CA TYR A 104 -82.74 -24.01 28.09
C TYR A 104 -81.99 -24.52 29.32
N LEU A 105 -81.98 -25.84 29.51
CA LEU A 105 -81.13 -26.51 30.49
C LEU A 105 -80.11 -27.39 29.78
N GLU A 106 -78.87 -27.35 30.27
CA GLU A 106 -77.78 -28.25 29.89
C GLU A 106 -77.36 -29.04 31.14
N PHE A 107 -77.34 -30.36 31.07
CA PHE A 107 -77.03 -31.22 32.22
C PHE A 107 -75.60 -31.76 32.17
N SER A 108 -75.04 -32.10 33.33
CA SER A 108 -73.66 -32.62 33.44
C SER A 108 -73.39 -33.93 32.68
N ASP A 109 -74.44 -34.70 32.36
CA ASP A 109 -74.34 -35.93 31.55
C ASP A 109 -74.28 -35.66 30.03
N GLY A 110 -74.31 -34.38 29.64
CA GLY A 110 -74.26 -33.92 28.24
C GLY A 110 -75.64 -33.79 27.57
N SER A 111 -76.73 -34.13 28.26
CA SER A 111 -78.08 -33.91 27.74
C SER A 111 -78.51 -32.44 27.82
N HIS A 112 -79.44 -32.03 26.95
CA HIS A 112 -79.95 -30.65 26.90
C HIS A 112 -81.44 -30.58 26.53
N THR A 113 -82.14 -29.58 27.05
CA THR A 113 -83.59 -29.40 26.87
C THR A 113 -83.97 -27.94 26.57
N ASP A 114 -84.96 -27.75 25.69
CA ASP A 114 -85.65 -26.46 25.49
C ASP A 114 -86.85 -26.42 26.45
N GLU A 115 -86.75 -25.58 27.47
CA GLU A 115 -87.71 -25.52 28.58
C GLU A 115 -88.84 -24.52 28.32
N GLY A 116 -88.71 -23.69 27.28
CA GLY A 116 -89.79 -22.85 26.81
C GLY A 116 -89.48 -21.37 26.70
N ARG A 117 -90.56 -20.61 26.53
CA ARG A 117 -90.52 -19.24 26.02
C ARG A 117 -91.45 -18.34 26.81
N PHE A 118 -91.03 -17.10 27.05
CA PHE A 118 -91.84 -16.10 27.76
C PHE A 118 -91.60 -14.70 27.19
N THR A 119 -92.49 -13.76 27.49
CA THR A 119 -92.33 -12.36 27.04
C THR A 119 -92.53 -11.36 28.15
N PHE A 120 -91.77 -10.25 28.12
CA PHE A 120 -91.94 -9.07 28.97
C PHE A 120 -91.66 -7.79 28.15
N GLU A 121 -91.93 -6.62 28.71
CA GLU A 121 -91.67 -5.32 28.06
C GLU A 121 -90.62 -4.51 28.81
N ILE A 122 -89.82 -3.74 28.08
CA ILE A 122 -88.98 -2.68 28.60
C ILE A 122 -89.51 -1.35 28.07
N LYS A 123 -89.72 -0.37 28.95
CA LYS A 123 -90.17 0.99 28.59
C LYS A 123 -89.16 2.05 29.03
N GLN A 124 -89.04 3.12 28.27
CA GLN A 124 -88.25 4.26 28.69
C GLN A 124 -88.89 4.96 29.90
N SER A 125 -88.08 5.30 30.90
CA SER A 125 -88.49 6.13 32.04
C SER A 125 -88.28 7.60 31.71
N MET A 126 -89.24 8.46 32.07
CA MET A 126 -89.19 9.93 31.93
C MET A 126 -87.97 10.58 32.61
N ILE A 127 -87.32 9.88 33.55
CA ILE A 127 -86.11 10.35 34.25
C ILE A 127 -84.83 10.03 33.44
N THR A 128 -84.88 9.05 32.54
CA THR A 128 -83.68 8.58 31.82
C THR A 128 -83.23 9.56 30.72
N ASP A 129 -84.09 10.49 30.29
CA ASP A 129 -83.79 11.53 29.30
C ASP A 129 -83.02 12.75 29.85
N MET A 130 -82.69 12.78 31.14
CA MET A 130 -81.82 13.82 31.69
C MET A 130 -80.34 13.45 31.54
N LEU A 131 -79.79 13.54 30.32
CA LEU A 131 -78.36 13.81 30.09
C LEU A 131 -78.08 14.25 28.64
N PRO A 132 -78.15 15.57 28.34
CA PRO A 132 -77.67 16.14 27.08
C PRO A 132 -76.48 17.12 27.24
N GLU A 133 -75.61 16.99 28.24
CA GLU A 133 -74.46 17.92 28.44
C GLU A 133 -73.06 17.34 28.11
N ALA A 134 -72.89 16.02 27.95
CA ALA A 134 -71.57 15.42 27.73
C ALA A 134 -71.12 15.38 26.25
N GLY A 135 -72.04 15.48 25.29
CA GLY A 135 -71.74 15.34 23.86
C GLY A 135 -71.05 16.57 23.24
N GLU A 136 -71.52 17.77 23.55
CA GLU A 136 -70.96 19.02 23.01
C GLU A 136 -69.54 19.28 23.52
N GLN A 137 -69.27 19.01 24.81
CA GLN A 137 -67.93 19.16 25.39
C GLN A 137 -66.92 18.20 24.74
N TYR A 138 -67.31 16.94 24.50
CA TYR A 138 -66.43 15.96 23.85
C TYR A 138 -66.08 16.36 22.40
N VAL A 139 -67.04 16.88 21.64
CA VAL A 139 -66.79 17.37 20.27
C VAL A 139 -65.84 18.57 20.28
N LYS A 140 -66.02 19.49 21.23
CA LYS A 140 -65.12 20.63 21.40
C LYS A 140 -63.69 20.19 21.74
N ASP A 141 -63.53 19.30 22.73
CA ASP A 141 -62.21 18.79 23.13
C ASP A 141 -61.51 18.08 21.96
N PHE A 142 -62.25 17.37 21.11
CA PHE A 142 -61.70 16.72 19.93
C PHE A 142 -61.23 17.71 18.85
N GLU A 143 -62.00 18.77 18.58
CA GLU A 143 -61.56 19.82 17.63
C GLU A 143 -60.37 20.62 18.17
N ASP A 144 -60.30 20.87 19.48
CA ASP A 144 -59.15 21.53 20.13
C ASP A 144 -57.88 20.65 19.98
N ILE A 145 -57.95 19.35 20.27
CA ILE A 145 -56.83 18.40 20.06
C ILE A 145 -56.39 18.37 18.59
N LYS A 146 -57.35 18.37 17.65
CA LYS A 146 -57.04 18.37 16.22
C LYS A 146 -56.33 19.65 15.79
N ALA A 147 -56.72 20.80 16.33
CA ALA A 147 -56.03 22.07 16.08
C ALA A 147 -54.60 22.04 16.64
N GLU A 148 -54.39 21.55 17.86
CA GLU A 148 -53.06 21.40 18.46
C GLU A 148 -52.16 20.46 17.66
N VAL A 149 -52.71 19.33 17.17
CA VAL A 149 -51.96 18.39 16.32
C VAL A 149 -51.58 19.03 14.98
N GLN A 150 -52.47 19.82 14.38
CA GLN A 150 -52.18 20.54 13.14
C GLN A 150 -51.08 21.59 13.34
N GLU A 151 -51.18 22.39 14.40
CA GLU A 151 -50.16 23.39 14.75
C GLU A 151 -48.79 22.73 15.00
N ALA A 152 -48.76 21.62 15.74
CA ALA A 152 -47.53 20.86 15.98
C ALA A 152 -46.94 20.29 14.67
N ALA A 153 -47.78 19.81 13.75
CA ALA A 153 -47.35 19.30 12.46
C ALA A 153 -46.76 20.42 11.57
N ASP A 154 -47.41 21.58 11.54
CA ASP A 154 -46.93 22.74 10.78
C ASP A 154 -45.60 23.28 11.36
N GLY A 155 -45.49 23.38 12.69
CA GLY A 155 -44.25 23.77 13.36
C GLY A 155 -43.10 22.77 13.12
N ALA A 156 -43.39 21.47 13.13
CA ALA A 156 -42.41 20.44 12.79
C ALA A 156 -41.95 20.56 11.33
N LYS A 157 -42.88 20.83 10.40
CA LYS A 157 -42.57 21.02 8.97
C LYS A 157 -41.71 22.26 8.74
N GLU A 158 -42.00 23.36 9.41
CA GLU A 158 -41.18 24.58 9.34
C GLU A 158 -39.77 24.33 9.89
N THR A 159 -39.66 23.67 11.04
CA THR A 159 -38.37 23.31 11.66
C THR A 159 -37.55 22.41 10.73
N ILE A 160 -38.17 21.39 10.12
CA ILE A 160 -37.50 20.52 9.16
C ILE A 160 -36.99 21.32 7.96
N ASN A 161 -37.81 22.21 7.39
CA ASN A 161 -37.40 23.03 6.26
C ASN A 161 -36.23 23.96 6.61
N GLN A 162 -36.26 24.60 7.79
CA GLN A 162 -35.14 25.41 8.26
C GLN A 162 -33.87 24.59 8.41
N LYS A 163 -33.95 23.39 9.03
CA LYS A 163 -32.81 22.49 9.18
C LYS A 163 -32.26 21.98 7.85
N VAL A 164 -33.13 21.69 6.88
CA VAL A 164 -32.71 21.27 5.54
C VAL A 164 -31.93 22.40 4.84
N THR A 165 -32.42 23.65 4.94
CA THR A 165 -31.70 24.81 4.39
C THR A 165 -30.35 25.01 5.08
N GLU A 166 -30.30 24.99 6.42
CA GLU A 166 -29.04 25.12 7.17
C GLU A 166 -28.02 24.03 6.79
N ILE A 167 -28.48 22.79 6.63
CA ILE A 167 -27.65 21.66 6.20
C ILE A 167 -27.16 21.85 4.76
N SER A 168 -28.02 22.34 3.87
CA SER A 168 -27.64 22.61 2.47
C SER A 168 -26.56 23.68 2.40
N ASP A 169 -26.77 24.83 3.07
CA ASP A 169 -25.81 25.95 3.08
C ASP A 169 -24.47 25.51 3.69
N THR A 170 -24.51 24.74 4.77
CA THR A 170 -23.32 24.19 5.42
C THR A 170 -22.58 23.23 4.47
N SER A 171 -23.34 22.37 3.77
CA SER A 171 -22.78 21.41 2.82
C SER A 171 -22.13 22.11 1.62
N ASP A 172 -22.80 23.12 1.05
CA ASP A 172 -22.28 23.91 -0.06
C ASP A 172 -21.02 24.69 0.32
N SER A 173 -20.99 25.25 1.54
CA SER A 173 -19.80 25.89 2.09
C SER A 173 -18.64 24.90 2.29
N ALA A 174 -18.93 23.71 2.81
CA ALA A 174 -17.94 22.65 2.99
C ALA A 174 -17.37 22.18 1.65
N ILE A 175 -18.24 21.93 0.65
CA ILE A 175 -17.84 21.55 -0.71
C ILE A 175 -16.96 22.63 -1.34
N SER A 176 -17.33 23.90 -1.19
CA SER A 176 -16.54 25.03 -1.70
C SER A 176 -15.15 25.09 -1.08
N LYS A 177 -15.03 24.89 0.24
CA LYS A 177 -13.74 24.82 0.93
C LYS A 177 -12.89 23.64 0.48
N VAL A 178 -13.51 22.46 0.31
CA VAL A 178 -12.83 21.26 -0.18
C VAL A 178 -12.29 21.50 -1.60
N ASN A 179 -13.09 22.09 -2.48
CA ASN A 179 -12.65 22.42 -3.84
C ASN A 179 -11.51 23.44 -3.84
N GLN A 180 -11.59 24.49 -3.01
CA GLN A 180 -10.50 25.46 -2.87
C GLN A 180 -9.20 24.81 -2.40
N VAL A 181 -9.26 23.96 -1.38
CA VAL A 181 -8.09 23.22 -0.88
C VAL A 181 -7.53 22.29 -1.97
N ALA A 182 -8.40 21.64 -2.75
CA ALA A 182 -7.97 20.80 -3.86
C ALA A 182 -7.25 21.61 -4.95
N ASP A 183 -7.81 22.76 -5.34
CA ASP A 183 -7.21 23.66 -6.34
C ASP A 183 -5.85 24.21 -5.87
N ASP A 184 -5.76 24.67 -4.61
CA ASP A 184 -4.51 25.15 -4.01
C ASP A 184 -3.46 24.03 -3.98
N THR A 185 -3.87 22.81 -3.61
CA THR A 185 -2.97 21.64 -3.59
C THR A 185 -2.46 21.31 -4.99
N ILE A 186 -3.34 21.32 -6.01
CA ILE A 186 -2.96 21.09 -7.41
C ILE A 186 -1.98 22.15 -7.89
N LYS A 187 -2.21 23.41 -7.53
CA LYS A 187 -1.32 24.52 -7.88
C LYS A 187 0.06 24.34 -7.26
N THR A 188 0.14 24.12 -5.95
CA THR A 188 1.42 23.90 -5.25
C THR A 188 2.16 22.68 -5.81
N ALA A 189 1.46 21.57 -6.09
CA ALA A 189 2.08 20.40 -6.71
C ALA A 189 2.62 20.68 -8.12
N SER A 190 1.93 21.52 -8.90
CA SER A 190 2.36 21.92 -10.24
C SER A 190 3.59 22.83 -10.22
N GLU A 191 3.63 23.78 -9.29
CA GLU A 191 4.80 24.64 -9.05
C GLU A 191 6.01 23.80 -8.62
N ALA A 192 5.84 22.90 -7.64
CA ALA A 192 6.90 22.00 -7.19
C ALA A 192 7.43 21.10 -8.33
N LYS A 193 6.53 20.59 -9.19
CA LYS A 193 6.94 19.81 -10.37
C LYS A 193 7.80 20.63 -11.32
N SER A 194 7.44 21.89 -11.58
CA SER A 194 8.21 22.79 -12.44
C SER A 194 9.60 23.06 -11.87
N ASP A 195 9.70 23.32 -10.57
CA ASP A 195 10.98 23.55 -9.88
C ASP A 195 11.90 22.32 -9.94
N VAL A 196 11.34 21.13 -9.73
CA VAL A 196 12.09 19.87 -9.84
C VAL A 196 12.57 19.66 -11.27
N GLN A 197 11.74 19.92 -12.28
CA GLN A 197 12.15 19.80 -13.68
C GLN A 197 13.30 20.75 -14.02
N SER A 198 13.22 22.03 -13.61
CA SER A 198 14.30 23.01 -13.82
C SER A 198 15.62 22.55 -13.20
N LYS A 199 15.57 22.07 -11.95
CA LYS A 199 16.76 21.55 -11.26
C LYS A 199 17.32 20.29 -11.92
N ALA A 200 16.46 19.43 -12.45
CA ALA A 200 16.89 18.25 -13.20
C ALA A 200 17.59 18.64 -14.50
N ASP A 201 17.07 19.62 -15.23
CA ASP A 201 17.66 20.13 -16.46
C ASP A 201 19.02 20.80 -16.20
N GLU A 202 19.13 21.62 -15.14
CA GLU A 202 20.40 22.23 -14.68
C GLU A 202 21.45 21.19 -14.29
N ALA A 203 21.03 20.14 -13.57
CA ALA A 203 21.91 19.04 -13.19
C ALA A 203 22.38 18.25 -14.42
N SER A 204 21.49 17.98 -15.37
CA SER A 204 21.84 17.30 -16.63
C SER A 204 22.88 18.11 -17.41
N TYR A 205 22.68 19.43 -17.54
CA TYR A 205 23.64 20.31 -18.19
C TYR A 205 25.02 20.30 -17.49
N SER A 206 25.02 20.35 -16.16
CA SER A 206 26.27 20.31 -15.37
C SER A 206 27.02 18.98 -15.52
N ILE A 207 26.28 17.87 -15.59
CA ILE A 207 26.85 16.54 -15.85
C ILE A 207 27.45 16.48 -17.26
N ASP A 208 26.75 16.97 -18.27
CA ASP A 208 27.25 16.98 -19.66
C ASP A 208 28.55 17.78 -19.79
N GLU A 209 28.65 18.93 -19.12
CA GLU A 209 29.89 19.72 -19.10
C GLU A 209 31.02 19.01 -18.35
N ALA A 210 30.73 18.37 -17.22
CA ALA A 210 31.72 17.58 -16.48
C ALA A 210 32.23 16.39 -17.30
N VAL A 211 31.35 15.70 -18.04
CA VAL A 211 31.71 14.61 -18.94
C VAL A 211 32.65 15.11 -20.03
N LYS A 212 32.30 16.19 -20.76
CA LYS A 212 33.15 16.77 -21.81
C LYS A 212 34.52 17.19 -21.29
N SER A 213 34.56 17.82 -20.11
CA SER A 213 35.83 18.23 -19.48
C SER A 213 36.69 17.01 -19.13
N THR A 214 36.08 15.93 -18.66
CA THR A 214 36.78 14.68 -18.32
C THR A 214 37.30 13.98 -19.58
N GLU A 215 36.50 13.93 -20.65
CA GLU A 215 36.92 13.39 -21.95
C GLU A 215 38.10 14.17 -22.52
N SER A 216 38.05 15.51 -22.46
CA SER A 216 39.15 16.36 -22.92
C SER A 216 40.44 16.11 -22.12
N ALA A 217 40.34 16.05 -20.79
CA ALA A 217 41.48 15.76 -19.93
C ALA A 217 42.06 14.35 -20.16
N ARG A 218 41.19 13.37 -20.42
CA ARG A 218 41.60 12.01 -20.80
C ARG A 218 42.36 12.01 -22.12
N ASP A 219 41.86 12.70 -23.13
CA ASP A 219 42.48 12.73 -24.45
C ASP A 219 43.85 13.44 -24.41
N GLU A 220 43.98 14.54 -23.67
CA GLU A 220 45.27 15.21 -23.40
C GLU A 220 46.26 14.28 -22.69
N ALA A 221 45.79 13.49 -21.71
CA ALA A 221 46.63 12.52 -21.01
C ALA A 221 47.10 11.38 -21.94
N ILE A 222 46.24 10.92 -22.86
CA ILE A 222 46.61 9.92 -23.87
C ILE A 222 47.70 10.48 -24.80
N GLU A 223 47.54 11.72 -25.27
CA GLU A 223 48.51 12.38 -26.15
C GLU A 223 49.89 12.48 -25.45
N THR A 224 49.94 12.99 -24.23
CA THR A 224 51.20 13.08 -23.45
C THR A 224 51.82 11.71 -23.15
N MET A 225 51.02 10.67 -22.92
CA MET A 225 51.55 9.30 -22.75
C MET A 225 52.16 8.73 -24.03
N THR A 226 51.62 9.06 -25.22
CA THR A 226 52.18 8.62 -26.49
C THR A 226 53.53 9.28 -26.82
N GLU A 227 53.79 10.49 -26.33
CA GLU A 227 55.08 11.16 -26.49
C GLU A 227 56.18 10.55 -25.60
N LEU A 228 55.81 9.90 -24.49
CA LEU A 228 56.71 9.16 -23.59
C LEU A 228 56.95 7.72 -24.06
N ASP A 229 57.32 7.53 -25.34
CA ASP A 229 57.63 6.22 -25.92
C ASP A 229 58.74 5.49 -25.13
N TYR A 230 58.34 4.57 -24.26
CA TYR A 230 59.23 3.72 -23.45
C TYR A 230 60.19 2.87 -24.29
N SER A 231 59.93 2.67 -25.59
CA SER A 231 60.85 1.95 -26.49
C SER A 231 62.06 2.79 -26.91
N ASN A 232 61.95 4.13 -26.85
CA ASN A 232 63.01 5.07 -27.24
C ASN A 232 63.94 5.46 -26.08
N ARG A 233 63.73 4.95 -24.86
CA ARG A 233 64.60 5.30 -23.73
C ARG A 233 65.99 4.67 -23.87
N ASN A 234 67.04 5.43 -23.55
CA ASN A 234 68.38 4.86 -23.40
C ASN A 234 68.48 4.13 -22.07
N LEU A 235 68.74 2.83 -22.13
CA LEU A 235 68.89 1.93 -20.98
C LEU A 235 70.28 2.02 -20.34
N LEU A 236 71.26 2.65 -21.01
CA LEU A 236 72.62 2.80 -20.49
C LEU A 236 72.78 4.11 -19.72
N THR A 237 73.28 4.02 -18.50
CA THR A 237 73.76 5.16 -17.70
C THR A 237 75.23 5.46 -17.99
N GLY A 238 75.68 6.68 -17.72
CA GLY A 238 77.07 7.11 -17.92
C GLY A 238 77.48 7.21 -19.38
N THR A 239 76.53 7.42 -20.28
CA THR A 239 76.78 7.65 -21.72
C THR A 239 76.66 9.15 -22.05
N SER A 240 77.31 9.59 -23.13
CA SER A 240 77.40 11.02 -23.47
C SER A 240 77.42 11.26 -24.97
N SER A 241 77.07 12.48 -25.40
CA SER A 241 77.29 13.01 -26.75
C SER A 241 78.74 13.40 -27.04
N GLU A 242 79.59 13.43 -26.01
CA GLU A 242 81.01 13.78 -26.13
C GLU A 242 81.86 12.56 -26.51
N TRP A 243 82.93 12.81 -27.26
CA TRP A 243 83.88 11.77 -27.67
C TRP A 243 84.73 11.29 -26.50
N GLU A 244 84.71 10.00 -26.23
CA GLU A 244 85.63 9.32 -25.34
C GLU A 244 86.70 8.61 -26.17
N GLU A 245 87.98 8.88 -25.89
CA GLU A 245 89.09 8.23 -26.59
C GLU A 245 89.54 6.96 -25.87
N PHE A 246 89.87 5.93 -26.65
CA PHE A 246 90.30 4.63 -26.17
C PHE A 246 91.64 4.25 -26.77
N SER A 247 92.49 3.62 -25.97
CA SER A 247 93.74 2.98 -26.39
C SER A 247 93.81 1.61 -25.73
N PHE A 248 93.65 0.53 -26.51
CA PHE A 248 93.43 -0.80 -25.95
C PHE A 248 94.08 -1.91 -26.78
N SER A 249 94.62 -2.91 -26.09
CA SER A 249 95.29 -4.07 -26.71
C SER A 249 94.37 -5.29 -26.81
N GLY A 250 93.38 -5.43 -25.93
CA GLY A 250 92.41 -6.53 -26.00
C GLY A 250 91.38 -6.36 -27.12
N PHE A 251 90.38 -7.26 -27.16
CA PHE A 251 89.30 -7.20 -28.16
C PHE A 251 88.32 -6.05 -27.94
N THR A 252 88.17 -5.57 -26.70
CA THR A 252 87.17 -4.57 -26.31
C THR A 252 87.76 -3.55 -25.33
N SER A 253 87.16 -2.37 -25.24
CA SER A 253 87.47 -1.36 -24.21
C SER A 253 86.21 -0.66 -23.74
N GLY A 254 86.18 -0.35 -22.43
CA GLY A 254 85.04 0.25 -21.73
C GLY A 254 83.81 -0.67 -21.71
N PHE A 255 83.15 -0.83 -20.57
CA PHE A 255 81.89 -1.58 -20.54
C PHE A 255 80.94 -1.07 -19.46
N MET A 256 79.65 -1.26 -19.72
CA MET A 256 78.55 -1.03 -18.77
C MET A 256 77.82 -2.36 -18.59
N THR A 257 77.54 -2.75 -17.34
CA THR A 257 76.91 -4.04 -17.03
C THR A 257 75.66 -3.83 -16.20
N TYR A 258 74.57 -4.49 -16.59
CA TYR A 258 73.28 -4.41 -15.91
C TYR A 258 72.63 -5.80 -15.85
N SER A 259 71.92 -6.08 -14.76
CA SER A 259 70.95 -7.19 -14.72
C SER A 259 69.72 -6.86 -15.58
N LEU A 260 68.95 -7.89 -15.95
CA LEU A 260 67.68 -7.68 -16.64
C LEU A 260 66.69 -6.86 -15.80
N ASP A 261 66.62 -7.15 -14.50
CA ASP A 261 65.73 -6.45 -13.56
C ASP A 261 66.04 -4.96 -13.45
N GLN A 262 67.33 -4.58 -13.36
CA GLN A 262 67.74 -3.17 -13.34
C GLN A 262 67.29 -2.40 -14.58
N LEU A 263 67.22 -3.08 -15.73
CA LEU A 263 66.80 -2.47 -16.99
C LEU A 263 65.29 -2.59 -17.24
N GLY A 264 64.55 -3.31 -16.39
CA GLY A 264 63.14 -3.66 -16.61
C GLY A 264 62.93 -4.51 -17.86
N LEU A 265 63.88 -5.39 -18.18
CA LEU A 265 63.87 -6.25 -19.35
C LEU A 265 63.53 -7.70 -18.97
N LYS A 266 63.05 -8.46 -19.94
CA LYS A 266 62.81 -9.91 -19.80
C LYS A 266 63.34 -10.67 -21.02
N VAL A 267 63.61 -11.97 -20.84
CA VAL A 267 63.90 -12.89 -21.94
C VAL A 267 62.81 -12.76 -23.02
N GLY A 268 63.22 -12.76 -24.30
CA GLY A 268 62.33 -12.52 -25.43
C GLY A 268 62.16 -11.05 -25.84
N ASP A 269 62.59 -10.08 -25.01
CA ASP A 269 62.60 -8.68 -25.45
C ASP A 269 63.65 -8.48 -26.56
N THR A 270 63.30 -7.71 -27.60
CA THR A 270 64.25 -7.29 -28.62
C THR A 270 64.99 -6.04 -28.19
N LEU A 271 66.32 -6.04 -28.33
CA LEU A 271 67.18 -4.91 -28.01
C LEU A 271 67.99 -4.47 -29.21
N THR A 272 68.20 -3.16 -29.33
CA THR A 272 69.13 -2.55 -30.29
C THR A 272 70.20 -1.77 -29.52
N TYR A 273 71.48 -2.06 -29.81
CA TYR A 273 72.62 -1.31 -29.29
C TYR A 273 73.29 -0.53 -30.43
N ALA A 274 73.46 0.77 -30.23
CA ALA A 274 74.07 1.66 -31.20
C ALA A 274 75.12 2.57 -30.55
N ALA A 275 76.14 2.95 -31.32
CA ALA A 275 77.07 4.01 -30.95
C ALA A 275 77.73 4.62 -32.20
N GLU A 276 78.19 5.87 -32.07
CA GLU A 276 79.01 6.52 -33.09
C GLU A 276 80.48 6.19 -32.79
N ILE A 277 81.19 5.63 -33.77
CA ILE A 277 82.60 5.24 -33.64
C ILE A 277 83.44 6.06 -34.61
N ASP A 278 84.56 6.57 -34.12
CA ASP A 278 85.61 7.23 -34.87
C ASP A 278 86.83 6.29 -34.97
N ASN A 279 87.02 5.71 -36.15
CA ASN A 279 88.13 4.82 -36.46
C ASN A 279 89.25 5.54 -37.25
N THR A 280 89.34 6.88 -37.18
CA THR A 280 90.43 7.67 -37.79
C THR A 280 91.60 7.89 -36.82
N LYS A 281 91.53 7.34 -35.61
CA LYS A 281 92.46 7.65 -34.51
C LYS A 281 93.76 6.84 -34.53
N ASP A 282 93.87 5.86 -35.41
CA ASP A 282 95.04 4.99 -35.52
C ASP A 282 95.38 4.75 -36.98
N GLU A 283 96.46 5.38 -37.45
CA GLU A 283 96.97 5.25 -38.81
C GLU A 283 97.72 3.93 -39.03
N SER A 284 98.17 3.29 -37.95
CA SER A 284 99.01 2.08 -38.01
C SER A 284 98.21 0.79 -37.99
N ASN A 285 97.08 0.77 -37.27
CA ASN A 285 96.25 -0.41 -37.11
C ASN A 285 94.94 -0.24 -37.90
N LEU A 286 94.83 -0.92 -39.05
CA LEU A 286 93.71 -0.78 -39.98
C LEU A 286 92.49 -1.68 -39.65
N LEU A 287 92.44 -2.28 -38.46
CA LEU A 287 91.35 -3.16 -38.09
C LEU A 287 90.01 -2.41 -37.98
N PRO A 288 88.91 -3.03 -38.44
CA PRO A 288 87.58 -2.46 -38.28
C PRO A 288 87.15 -2.47 -36.81
N LEU A 289 86.33 -1.47 -36.46
CA LEU A 289 85.73 -1.32 -35.13
C LEU A 289 84.21 -1.56 -35.17
N SER A 290 83.63 -1.96 -34.05
CA SER A 290 82.18 -2.17 -33.91
C SER A 290 81.74 -2.03 -32.45
N ILE A 291 80.43 -1.88 -32.21
CA ILE A 291 79.85 -2.13 -30.89
C ILE A 291 79.71 -3.63 -30.61
N LEU A 292 79.65 -3.97 -29.32
CA LEU A 292 79.34 -5.32 -28.85
C LEU A 292 78.51 -5.22 -27.58
N ALA A 293 77.40 -5.96 -27.48
CA ALA A 293 76.79 -6.25 -26.18
C ALA A 293 76.72 -7.76 -25.98
N ASN A 294 77.19 -8.24 -24.84
CA ASN A 294 77.16 -9.65 -24.47
C ASN A 294 75.97 -9.94 -23.55
N PHE A 295 75.30 -11.06 -23.81
CA PHE A 295 74.30 -11.66 -22.92
C PHE A 295 74.96 -12.76 -22.12
N TYR A 296 74.95 -12.66 -20.80
CA TYR A 296 75.49 -13.68 -19.91
C TYR A 296 74.40 -14.32 -19.07
N GLY A 297 74.54 -15.63 -18.85
CA GLY A 297 73.78 -16.40 -17.87
C GLY A 297 74.52 -16.55 -16.56
N GLU A 298 74.10 -17.54 -15.78
CA GLU A 298 74.73 -17.94 -14.52
C GLU A 298 76.22 -18.25 -14.70
N GLU A 299 76.98 -18.07 -13.62
CA GLU A 299 78.44 -18.30 -13.55
C GLU A 299 79.26 -17.53 -14.61
N GLY A 300 78.69 -16.49 -15.24
CA GLY A 300 79.36 -15.72 -16.28
C GLY A 300 79.42 -16.42 -17.63
N LYS A 301 78.61 -17.47 -17.85
CA LYS A 301 78.50 -18.14 -19.15
C LYS A 301 77.99 -17.17 -20.21
N LEU A 302 78.77 -16.99 -21.26
CA LEU A 302 78.36 -16.17 -22.41
C LEU A 302 77.33 -16.93 -23.26
N ILE A 303 76.12 -16.39 -23.37
CA ILE A 303 75.02 -17.02 -24.11
C ILE A 303 75.00 -16.53 -25.55
N SER A 304 75.09 -15.21 -25.74
CA SER A 304 74.86 -14.59 -27.03
C SER A 304 75.43 -13.18 -27.07
N ARG A 305 75.36 -12.54 -28.25
CA ARG A 305 75.89 -11.19 -28.47
C ARG A 305 75.04 -10.39 -29.46
N ILE A 306 74.83 -9.11 -29.16
CA ILE A 306 74.55 -8.07 -30.17
C ILE A 306 75.89 -7.69 -30.80
N LYS A 307 76.01 -7.84 -32.13
CA LYS A 307 77.19 -7.41 -32.89
C LYS A 307 76.79 -6.27 -33.82
N GLY A 308 77.50 -5.16 -33.75
CA GLY A 308 77.28 -4.04 -34.65
C GLY A 308 77.89 -4.25 -36.03
N ASN A 309 77.42 -3.49 -37.02
CA ASN A 309 78.14 -3.33 -38.28
C ASN A 309 79.54 -2.73 -38.04
N GLN A 310 80.49 -3.09 -38.89
CA GLN A 310 81.88 -2.66 -38.78
C GLN A 310 82.09 -1.27 -39.39
N ILE A 311 82.90 -0.46 -38.72
CA ILE A 311 83.42 0.83 -39.18
C ILE A 311 84.87 0.60 -39.61
N LYS A 312 85.18 0.80 -40.89
CA LYS A 312 86.52 0.50 -41.42
C LYS A 312 87.53 1.52 -40.90
N SER A 313 88.81 1.23 -41.07
CA SER A 313 89.86 2.19 -40.75
C SER A 313 89.66 3.49 -41.52
N ASN A 314 89.99 4.62 -40.89
CA ASN A 314 89.86 5.96 -41.45
C ASN A 314 88.41 6.40 -41.74
N GLU A 315 87.42 5.72 -41.17
CA GLU A 315 86.01 6.11 -41.24
C GLU A 315 85.46 6.52 -39.87
N LYS A 316 84.40 7.34 -39.89
CA LYS A 316 83.52 7.57 -38.74
C LYS A 316 82.11 7.14 -39.12
N GLY A 317 81.39 6.50 -38.22
CA GLY A 317 80.04 6.07 -38.52
C GLY A 317 79.31 5.44 -37.35
N MET A 318 78.03 5.17 -37.57
CA MET A 318 77.19 4.46 -36.60
C MET A 318 77.40 2.95 -36.71
N SER A 319 77.75 2.33 -35.59
CA SER A 319 77.74 0.87 -35.43
C SER A 319 76.48 0.49 -34.66
N ILE A 320 75.63 -0.35 -35.26
CA ILE A 320 74.30 -0.71 -34.79
C ILE A 320 74.16 -2.23 -34.88
N GLY A 321 73.60 -2.84 -33.83
CA GLY A 321 73.20 -4.24 -33.85
C GLY A 321 71.94 -4.48 -33.05
N THR A 322 71.18 -5.49 -33.44
CA THR A 322 69.91 -5.84 -32.82
C THR A 322 69.87 -7.33 -32.48
N ARG A 323 69.30 -7.68 -31.33
CA ARG A 323 69.07 -9.06 -30.96
C ARG A 323 67.96 -9.21 -29.91
N GLU A 324 67.22 -10.31 -30.00
CA GLU A 324 66.35 -10.77 -28.93
C GLU A 324 67.17 -11.32 -27.75
N ILE A 325 66.76 -11.00 -26.52
CA ILE A 325 67.38 -11.50 -25.30
C ILE A 325 67.13 -13.01 -25.21
N PRO A 326 68.18 -13.86 -25.30
CA PRO A 326 67.99 -15.30 -25.32
C PRO A 326 67.68 -15.85 -23.92
N GLU A 327 67.08 -17.04 -23.91
CA GLU A 327 66.80 -17.79 -22.69
C GLU A 327 68.05 -18.01 -21.82
N GLY A 328 67.88 -17.94 -20.51
CA GLY A 328 68.94 -18.07 -19.52
C GLY A 328 69.78 -16.82 -19.29
N THR A 329 69.50 -15.70 -19.97
CA THR A 329 70.20 -14.43 -19.74
C THR A 329 69.80 -13.84 -18.39
N ILE A 330 70.80 -13.45 -17.58
CA ILE A 330 70.60 -12.73 -16.32
C ILE A 330 71.20 -11.31 -16.35
N LYS A 331 72.20 -11.08 -17.21
CA LYS A 331 72.88 -9.78 -17.32
C LYS A 331 73.32 -9.48 -18.75
N ILE A 332 73.40 -8.18 -19.04
CA ILE A 332 73.87 -7.62 -20.31
C ILE A 332 75.12 -6.78 -20.02
N GLN A 333 76.16 -6.95 -20.84
CA GLN A 333 77.35 -6.12 -20.81
C GLN A 333 77.58 -5.46 -22.16
N ALA A 334 77.39 -4.14 -22.23
CA ALA A 334 77.61 -3.34 -23.43
C ALA A 334 79.02 -2.75 -23.42
N TYR A 335 79.82 -3.09 -24.43
CA TYR A 335 81.18 -2.59 -24.60
C TYR A 335 81.21 -1.34 -25.47
N LYS A 336 81.99 -0.34 -25.08
CA LYS A 336 82.04 0.93 -25.80
C LYS A 336 82.71 0.79 -27.18
N VAL A 337 83.78 0.01 -27.27
CA VAL A 337 84.42 -0.30 -28.57
C VAL A 337 84.92 -1.74 -28.62
N ARG A 338 84.89 -2.33 -29.82
CA ARG A 338 85.42 -3.66 -30.13
C ARG A 338 86.19 -3.67 -31.44
N LYS A 339 87.31 -4.39 -31.52
CA LYS A 339 88.02 -4.75 -32.76
C LYS A 339 87.89 -6.25 -33.09
N THR A 340 88.20 -6.63 -34.33
CA THR A 340 87.97 -8.00 -34.82
C THR A 340 89.04 -9.01 -34.43
N GLU A 341 90.34 -8.69 -34.49
CA GLU A 341 91.43 -9.67 -34.26
C GLU A 341 92.72 -9.05 -33.68
N THR A 342 93.60 -9.89 -33.14
CA THR A 342 94.94 -9.62 -32.55
C THR A 342 94.97 -8.80 -31.25
N ASN A 343 96.05 -8.95 -30.46
CA ASN A 343 96.29 -8.18 -29.24
C ASN A 343 97.04 -6.86 -29.49
N ASP A 344 97.16 -6.43 -30.75
CA ASP A 344 97.89 -5.22 -31.10
C ASP A 344 97.15 -3.99 -30.60
N ARG A 345 97.87 -3.03 -30.03
CA ARG A 345 97.26 -1.80 -29.52
C ARG A 345 96.49 -1.09 -30.65
N LYS A 346 95.27 -0.65 -30.35
CA LYS A 346 94.40 0.12 -31.23
C LYS A 346 93.92 1.38 -30.53
N LYS A 347 93.97 2.51 -31.24
CA LYS A 347 93.32 3.76 -30.83
C LYS A 347 91.98 3.96 -31.52
N ALA A 348 91.00 4.49 -30.79
CA ALA A 348 89.65 4.76 -31.28
C ALA A 348 89.01 5.89 -30.48
N ALA A 349 87.91 6.47 -30.96
CA ALA A 349 86.99 7.19 -30.10
C ALA A 349 85.55 6.72 -30.32
N ALA A 350 84.71 6.80 -29.30
CA ALA A 350 83.28 6.51 -29.42
C ALA A 350 82.44 7.46 -28.56
N ARG A 351 81.18 7.61 -28.94
CA ARG A 351 80.18 8.39 -28.22
C ARG A 351 78.78 7.87 -28.47
N LYS A 352 77.79 8.48 -27.80
CA LYS A 352 76.36 8.26 -28.05
C LYS A 352 75.95 6.78 -27.95
N HIS A 353 76.49 6.08 -26.96
CA HIS A 353 76.10 4.70 -26.67
C HIS A 353 74.64 4.66 -26.22
N LYS A 354 73.78 3.99 -26.98
CA LYS A 354 72.37 3.79 -26.65
C LYS A 354 71.98 2.32 -26.77
N LEU A 355 71.56 1.72 -25.66
CA LEU A 355 70.85 0.44 -25.66
C LEU A 355 69.37 0.77 -25.47
N GLN A 356 68.52 0.27 -26.35
CA GLN A 356 67.08 0.52 -26.30
C GLN A 356 66.30 -0.75 -26.61
N LYS A 357 65.03 -0.79 -26.20
CA LYS A 357 64.11 -1.85 -26.58
C LYS A 357 63.59 -1.61 -28.00
N GLY A 358 63.37 -2.67 -28.75
CA GLY A 358 62.95 -2.62 -30.16
C GLY A 358 64.05 -2.95 -31.15
N ASN A 359 63.69 -2.95 -32.43
CA ASN A 359 64.49 -3.47 -33.54
C ASN A 359 65.12 -2.39 -34.43
N TYR A 360 65.04 -1.11 -34.05
CA TYR A 360 65.66 0.01 -34.74
C TYR A 360 66.48 0.87 -33.78
N ALA A 361 67.52 1.51 -34.30
CA ALA A 361 68.27 2.52 -33.57
C ALA A 361 67.60 3.87 -33.73
N THR A 362 67.45 4.59 -32.62
CA THR A 362 66.97 5.97 -32.58
C THR A 362 68.10 6.92 -32.22
N TYR A 363 67.85 8.23 -32.31
CA TYR A 363 68.82 9.23 -31.86
C TYR A 363 69.20 9.01 -30.39
N TRP A 364 70.48 9.26 -30.07
CA TRP A 364 70.95 9.14 -28.71
C TRP A 364 70.30 10.20 -27.81
N THR A 365 69.84 9.74 -26.66
CA THR A 365 69.40 10.55 -25.52
C THR A 365 70.11 10.01 -24.27
N PRO A 366 70.39 10.84 -23.25
CA PRO A 366 70.86 10.34 -21.95
C PRO A 366 69.84 9.39 -21.31
N ASN A 367 70.25 8.62 -20.30
CA ASN A 367 69.30 7.80 -19.57
C ASN A 367 68.25 8.71 -18.90
N PRO A 368 66.94 8.40 -18.96
CA PRO A 368 65.93 9.22 -18.30
C PRO A 368 66.19 9.49 -16.82
N SER A 369 66.80 8.56 -16.08
CA SER A 369 67.16 8.74 -14.66
C SER A 369 68.28 9.77 -14.44
N GLU A 370 69.01 10.15 -15.48
CA GLU A 370 70.09 11.15 -15.44
C GLU A 370 69.61 12.55 -15.85
N ILE A 371 68.36 12.66 -16.33
CA ILE A 371 67.74 13.91 -16.81
C ILE A 371 66.57 14.32 -15.93
N VAL A 372 65.77 13.35 -15.47
CA VAL A 372 64.61 13.59 -14.60
C VAL A 372 65.06 13.58 -13.16
N THR A 373 64.98 14.73 -12.50
CA THR A 373 65.21 14.82 -11.05
C THR A 373 64.06 14.13 -10.30
N GLN A 374 64.35 13.57 -9.11
CA GLN A 374 63.31 12.95 -8.26
C GLN A 374 62.12 13.90 -8.01
N ASP A 375 62.39 15.21 -7.94
CA ASP A 375 61.37 16.26 -7.83
C ASP A 375 60.43 16.34 -9.04
N GLN A 376 60.96 16.17 -10.25
CA GLN A 376 60.15 16.17 -11.47
C GLN A 376 59.29 14.89 -11.57
N TYR A 377 59.83 13.75 -11.15
CA TYR A 377 59.06 12.51 -11.06
C TYR A 377 57.92 12.62 -10.03
N ASN A 378 58.20 13.16 -8.83
CA ASN A 378 57.19 13.35 -7.79
C ASN A 378 56.07 14.31 -8.23
N LYS A 379 56.38 15.34 -9.02
CA LYS A 379 55.37 16.24 -9.60
C LYS A 379 54.42 15.51 -10.56
N LEU A 380 54.95 14.60 -11.38
CA LEU A 380 54.15 13.75 -12.28
C LEU A 380 53.24 12.80 -11.50
N VAL A 381 53.77 12.15 -10.45
CA VAL A 381 52.98 11.26 -9.59
C VAL A 381 51.83 12.00 -8.90
N ASN A 382 52.10 13.20 -8.39
CA ASN A 382 51.07 14.02 -7.76
C ASN A 382 50.00 14.47 -8.75
N ALA A 383 50.35 14.79 -9.99
CA ALA A 383 49.39 15.13 -11.02
C ALA A 383 48.44 13.97 -11.34
N ILE A 384 48.97 12.74 -11.46
CA ILE A 384 48.17 11.53 -11.73
C ILE A 384 47.25 11.21 -10.55
N THR A 385 47.76 11.31 -9.32
CA THR A 385 46.97 11.05 -8.10
C THR A 385 45.84 12.05 -7.93
N ASN A 386 46.08 13.33 -8.24
CA ASN A 386 45.06 14.38 -8.16
C ASN A 386 43.93 14.22 -9.20
N LEU A 387 44.20 13.50 -10.30
CA LEU A 387 43.21 13.13 -11.31
C LEU A 387 42.47 11.81 -10.98
N GLY A 388 42.69 11.25 -9.79
CA GLY A 388 42.04 10.01 -9.34
C GLY A 388 42.67 8.73 -9.89
N GLY A 389 43.82 8.84 -10.57
CA GLY A 389 44.61 7.70 -11.03
C GLY A 389 45.54 7.15 -9.94
N SER A 390 45.98 5.91 -10.11
CA SER A 390 47.06 5.31 -9.30
C SER A 390 48.29 5.08 -10.17
N VAL A 391 49.47 5.47 -9.69
CA VAL A 391 50.77 5.23 -10.35
C VAL A 391 51.39 3.92 -9.90
#